data_AF-A0A0Q4WI75-F1
#
_entry.id   AF-A0A0Q4WI75-F1
#
_cell.length_a   1.000
_cell.length_b   1.000
_cell.length_c   1.000
_cell.angle_alpha   90.00
_cell.angle_beta   90.00
_cell.angle_gamma   90.00
#
_symmetry.space_group_name_H-M   'P 1'
#
loop_
_entity.id
_entity.type
_entity.pdbx_description
1 polymer ?
#
loop_
_entity_poly.entity_id
_entity_poly.type
_entity_poly.pdbx_seq_one_letter_code
_entity_poly.pdbx_strand_id
1 'polypeptide(L)'
;MLQDEGAPAQSSSTPAPWAEPVATALLVLADGTVLEGFGIGQTGAADGEVCFNTAMTGYQEILTDPSYAGQIVTFTFPHIGNTGTNDEDLESLDAAPASGVRGAVIASAVTNPSSWRSSSHLDAWLKARGIVGITGIDTRALTALIRDHGMPNAVIANDPEGRFDREALKARAAALAPMEGLDLVPPVTSRETSDWSQTTWAVKSGYGSRQIGEGLKVVAIDYGVKRNILRLLAEAGCDVTVVPATTSAAAIMAMKPDGVFLSNGPGDPAATGEYAVPVIRELLDEKVPTFGICLGHQLMGLALGGRTVKMAQGHHGANHPVKDKTTGKVEIVSMNHGFAVDPASLPETAVETHISLFDGSNCGLTLTDRPAFSVQHHPEASPGPRDSHYLFERFVALMRSGKAETAPTGAA
;
A
#
# COMPACT_ATOMS: atom_id res chain seq x y z
N MET A 1 22.21 -28.25 42.38
CA MET A 1 23.60 -28.12 41.90
C MET A 1 23.63 -28.60 40.47
N LEU A 2 23.59 -27.67 39.52
CA LEU A 2 24.23 -27.73 38.21
C LEU A 2 24.40 -26.25 37.85
N GLN A 3 25.64 -25.78 37.95
CA GLN A 3 26.07 -24.43 37.62
C GLN A 3 26.14 -24.34 36.10
N ASP A 4 25.50 -23.34 35.51
CA ASP A 4 25.84 -22.88 34.16
C ASP A 4 26.84 -21.73 34.33
N GLU A 5 28.09 -22.02 33.96
CA GLU A 5 29.18 -21.07 33.92
C GLU A 5 29.14 -20.27 32.61
N GLY A 6 29.24 -18.94 32.71
CA GLY A 6 30.04 -18.14 31.78
C GLY A 6 29.43 -17.78 30.42
N ALA A 7 28.45 -16.87 30.41
CA ALA A 7 28.32 -15.90 29.32
C ALA A 7 28.95 -14.56 29.76
N PRO A 8 29.79 -13.90 28.94
CA PRO A 8 30.35 -12.61 29.32
C PRO A 8 29.22 -11.59 29.42
N ALA A 9 29.05 -11.01 30.61
CA ALA A 9 28.14 -9.91 30.84
C ALA A 9 28.53 -8.75 29.92
N GLN A 10 27.72 -8.48 28.89
CA GLN A 10 27.78 -7.21 28.18
C GLN A 10 27.58 -6.11 29.22
N SER A 11 28.52 -5.17 29.28
CA SER A 11 28.48 -4.02 30.17
C SER A 11 27.32 -3.11 29.76
N SER A 12 26.10 -3.42 30.19
CA SER A 12 25.03 -2.45 30.20
C SER A 12 25.26 -1.55 31.41
N SER A 13 25.88 -0.39 31.18
CA SER A 13 25.88 0.69 32.18
C SER A 13 24.42 1.06 32.40
N THR A 14 23.81 0.54 33.46
CA THR A 14 22.47 0.95 33.84
C THR A 14 22.55 2.45 34.14
N PRO A 15 21.80 3.31 33.43
CA PRO A 15 21.90 4.75 33.63
C PRO A 15 21.58 5.09 35.09
N ALA A 16 22.22 6.15 35.60
CA ALA A 16 21.98 6.62 36.96
C ALA A 16 20.48 6.89 37.18
N PRO A 17 19.94 6.66 38.39
CA PRO A 17 18.57 7.04 38.70
C PRO A 17 18.37 8.53 38.36
N TRP A 18 17.33 8.82 37.57
CA TRP A 18 16.95 10.18 37.12
C TRP A 18 17.85 10.83 36.05
N ALA A 19 18.65 10.06 35.31
CA ALA A 19 19.25 10.57 34.08
C ALA A 19 18.18 10.95 33.06
N GLU A 20 18.34 12.11 32.39
CA GLU A 20 17.48 12.47 31.26
C GLU A 20 17.63 11.43 30.15
N PRO A 21 16.53 10.95 29.57
CA PRO A 21 16.59 9.99 28.48
C PRO A 21 17.24 10.66 27.25
N VAL A 22 18.26 9.99 26.70
CA VAL A 22 18.92 10.42 25.46
C VAL A 22 18.07 9.96 24.28
N ALA A 23 17.78 10.87 23.34
CA ALA A 23 17.11 10.53 22.10
C ALA A 23 17.98 9.57 21.27
N THR A 24 17.41 8.42 20.88
CA THR A 24 18.08 7.38 20.07
C THR A 24 17.50 7.29 18.66
N ALA A 25 16.56 8.16 18.32
CA ALA A 25 16.11 8.35 16.95
C ALA A 25 15.70 9.79 16.67
N LEU A 26 15.83 10.17 15.40
CA LEU A 26 15.43 11.47 14.85
C LEU A 26 14.54 11.27 13.62
N LEU A 27 13.49 12.08 13.50
CA LEU A 27 12.81 12.33 12.22
C LEU A 27 13.11 13.78 11.82
N VAL A 28 13.84 13.96 10.73
CA VAL A 28 14.28 15.26 10.22
C VAL A 28 13.51 15.59 8.96
N LEU A 29 12.62 16.58 9.01
CA LEU A 29 11.82 17.02 7.88
C LEU A 29 12.63 17.94 6.95
N ALA A 30 12.21 18.04 5.69
CA ALA A 30 12.88 18.83 4.67
C ALA A 30 12.94 20.34 4.97
N ASP A 31 12.05 20.85 5.84
CA ASP A 31 12.06 22.24 6.32
C ASP A 31 13.08 22.49 7.44
N GLY A 32 13.79 21.44 7.89
CA GLY A 32 14.77 21.48 8.97
C GLY A 32 14.20 21.18 10.35
N THR A 33 12.90 20.93 10.48
CA THR A 33 12.26 20.47 11.73
C THR A 33 12.86 19.13 12.16
N VAL A 34 13.24 19.03 13.44
CA VAL A 34 13.80 17.80 14.03
C VAL A 34 12.86 17.33 15.13
N LEU A 35 12.35 16.11 14.98
CA LEU A 35 11.56 15.43 16.00
C LEU A 35 12.43 14.36 16.65
N GLU A 36 12.53 14.42 17.97
CA GLU A 36 13.37 13.52 18.77
C GLU A 36 12.51 12.44 19.43
N GLY A 37 13.02 11.21 19.44
CA GLY A 37 12.34 10.08 20.04
C GLY A 37 13.28 8.93 20.31
N PHE A 38 12.70 7.73 20.42
CA PHE A 38 13.41 6.51 20.74
C PHE A 38 13.37 5.53 19.59
N GLY A 39 14.54 5.06 19.19
CA GLY A 39 14.71 4.16 18.06
C GLY A 39 14.08 2.79 18.28
N ILE A 40 13.46 2.29 17.23
CA ILE A 40 12.97 0.91 17.12
C ILE A 40 13.33 0.39 15.72
N GLY A 41 13.50 -0.93 15.58
CA GLY A 41 13.84 -1.52 14.29
C GLY A 41 15.31 -1.35 13.95
N GLN A 42 15.58 -1.21 12.66
CA GLN A 42 16.92 -1.17 12.09
C GLN A 42 17.72 0.06 12.56
N THR A 43 18.99 -0.15 12.92
CA THR A 43 19.97 0.94 13.12
C THR A 43 20.42 1.48 11.78
N GLY A 44 20.48 2.80 11.64
CA GLY A 44 20.86 3.49 10.41
C GLY A 44 19.90 4.63 10.09
N ALA A 45 19.82 5.01 8.82
CA ALA A 45 18.93 6.07 8.36
C ALA A 45 18.28 5.72 7.02
N ALA A 46 17.03 6.16 6.84
CA ALA A 46 16.25 5.97 5.63
C ALA A 46 15.59 7.28 5.20
N ASP A 47 15.42 7.44 3.89
CA ASP A 47 14.81 8.60 3.26
C ASP A 47 13.41 8.26 2.79
N GLY A 48 12.47 9.20 2.91
CA GLY A 48 11.15 9.04 2.31
C GLY A 48 10.21 10.22 2.50
N GLU A 49 9.09 10.17 1.77
CA GLU A 49 7.95 11.08 1.97
C GLU A 49 7.15 10.62 3.21
N VAL A 50 6.87 11.51 4.14
CA VAL A 50 6.13 11.19 5.37
C VAL A 50 4.63 11.30 5.11
N CYS A 51 3.94 10.17 5.24
CA CYS A 51 2.48 10.11 5.24
C CYS A 51 1.97 9.75 6.65
N PHE A 52 0.66 9.83 6.86
CA PHE A 52 0.01 9.28 8.06
C PHE A 52 -1.06 8.27 7.66
N ASN A 53 -1.30 7.24 8.48
CA ASN A 53 -2.40 6.29 8.28
C ASN A 53 -3.28 6.21 9.54
N THR A 54 -4.60 6.29 9.34
CA THR A 54 -5.60 6.35 10.42
C THR A 54 -6.09 4.99 10.92
N ALA A 55 -5.66 3.88 10.32
CA ALA A 55 -6.06 2.54 10.74
C ALA A 55 -5.57 2.24 12.16
N MET A 56 -6.50 1.78 13.02
CA MET A 56 -6.20 1.41 14.41
C MET A 56 -5.65 -0.02 14.54
N THR A 57 -5.81 -0.83 13.50
CA THR A 57 -5.37 -2.22 13.42
C THR A 57 -4.76 -2.50 12.06
N GLY A 58 -3.92 -3.54 11.97
CA GLY A 58 -3.34 -3.97 10.70
C GLY A 58 -2.05 -3.25 10.33
N TYR A 59 -1.26 -2.84 11.33
CA TYR A 59 0.00 -2.15 11.10
C TYR A 59 1.01 -3.01 10.33
N GLN A 60 0.94 -4.34 10.45
CA GLN A 60 1.87 -5.22 9.75
C GLN A 60 1.55 -5.30 8.25
N GLU A 61 0.27 -5.43 7.92
CA GLU A 61 -0.25 -5.40 6.57
C GLU A 61 0.09 -4.06 5.90
N ILE A 62 -0.07 -2.94 6.63
CA ILE A 62 0.37 -1.60 6.17
C ILE A 62 1.88 -1.57 5.91
N LEU A 63 2.71 -2.05 6.83
CA LEU A 63 4.18 -2.03 6.68
C LEU A 63 4.69 -2.99 5.58
N THR A 64 3.82 -3.84 5.03
CA THR A 64 4.14 -4.76 3.93
C THR A 64 3.35 -4.48 2.66
N ASP A 65 2.54 -3.42 2.63
CA ASP A 65 1.90 -2.94 1.42
C ASP A 65 2.97 -2.27 0.52
N PRO A 66 3.22 -2.77 -0.71
CA PRO A 66 4.21 -2.20 -1.61
C PRO A 66 3.93 -0.75 -2.00
N SER A 67 2.70 -0.28 -1.85
CA SER A 67 2.31 1.10 -2.20
C SER A 67 2.99 2.14 -1.30
N TYR A 68 3.51 1.75 -0.13
CA TYR A 68 4.34 2.61 0.74
C TYR A 68 5.81 2.64 0.37
N ALA A 69 6.23 2.07 -0.77
CA ALA A 69 7.60 2.18 -1.23
C ALA A 69 8.04 3.66 -1.28
N GLY A 70 9.20 3.97 -0.73
CA GLY A 70 9.70 5.34 -0.66
C GLY A 70 9.04 6.23 0.41
N GLN A 71 8.14 5.70 1.24
CA GLN A 71 7.42 6.46 2.26
C GLN A 71 7.78 6.06 3.69
N ILE A 72 7.65 7.01 4.62
CA ILE A 72 7.73 6.81 6.07
C ILE A 72 6.31 6.92 6.61
N VAL A 73 5.82 5.87 7.27
CA VAL A 73 4.43 5.80 7.73
C VAL A 73 4.29 6.28 9.17
N THR A 74 3.49 7.31 9.37
CA THR A 74 3.06 7.78 10.70
C THR A 74 1.74 7.15 11.09
N PHE A 75 1.74 6.38 12.17
CA PHE A 75 0.50 5.82 12.69
C PHE A 75 -0.19 6.82 13.62
N THR A 76 -1.47 7.11 13.35
CA THR A 76 -2.23 7.99 14.24
C THR A 76 -2.71 7.27 15.49
N PHE A 77 -2.90 5.95 15.43
CA PHE A 77 -3.22 5.15 16.61
C PHE A 77 -1.95 4.99 17.47
N PRO A 78 -1.99 5.34 18.77
CA PRO A 78 -0.78 5.53 19.55
C PRO A 78 -0.02 4.23 19.88
N HIS A 79 -0.75 3.12 20.03
CA HIS A 79 -0.18 1.84 20.47
C HIS A 79 -0.04 0.87 19.28
N ILE A 80 1.13 0.86 18.68
CA ILE A 80 1.49 -0.02 17.56
C ILE A 80 2.38 -1.16 18.07
N GLY A 81 2.12 -2.39 17.62
CA GLY A 81 2.86 -3.60 18.04
C GLY A 81 2.15 -4.48 19.07
N ASN A 82 0.96 -4.09 19.53
CA ASN A 82 0.23 -4.79 20.60
C ASN A 82 -0.06 -6.27 20.30
N THR A 83 -0.14 -6.65 19.01
CA THR A 83 -0.42 -8.01 18.56
C THR A 83 0.82 -8.73 18.03
N GLY A 84 2.01 -8.13 18.16
CA GLY A 84 3.26 -8.65 17.62
C GLY A 84 3.22 -8.70 16.10
N THR A 85 3.93 -9.66 15.51
CA THR A 85 3.92 -9.91 14.07
C THR A 85 3.84 -11.40 13.79
N ASN A 86 3.44 -11.78 12.58
CA ASN A 86 3.38 -13.16 12.11
C ASN A 86 3.57 -13.29 10.59
N ASP A 87 3.84 -14.49 10.07
CA ASP A 87 4.12 -14.65 8.63
C ASP A 87 2.87 -14.64 7.73
N GLU A 88 1.69 -14.63 8.34
CA GLU A 88 0.44 -14.63 7.60
C GLU A 88 -0.04 -13.22 7.25
N ASP A 89 0.24 -12.21 8.09
CA ASP A 89 -0.19 -10.81 7.89
C ASP A 89 0.79 -10.02 6.98
N LEU A 90 1.25 -10.67 5.90
CA LEU A 90 2.15 -10.08 4.91
C LEU A 90 1.40 -9.86 3.58
N GLU A 91 1.52 -8.66 3.03
CA GLU A 91 0.86 -8.27 1.77
C GLU A 91 1.80 -8.17 0.57
N SER A 92 3.12 -8.02 0.73
CA SER A 92 4.06 -7.99 -0.40
C SER A 92 4.30 -9.39 -0.99
N LEU A 93 4.41 -9.51 -2.32
CA LEU A 93 4.84 -10.77 -2.96
C LEU A 93 6.25 -11.16 -2.54
N ASP A 94 7.20 -10.24 -2.70
CA ASP A 94 8.58 -10.45 -2.29
C ASP A 94 8.74 -10.32 -0.77
N ALA A 95 9.51 -11.25 -0.20
CA ALA A 95 9.95 -11.19 1.19
C ALA A 95 11.15 -10.26 1.40
N ALA A 96 11.70 -9.68 0.33
CA ALA A 96 12.91 -8.87 0.37
C ALA A 96 12.68 -7.55 1.13
N PRO A 97 13.53 -7.22 2.12
CA PRO A 97 13.46 -5.98 2.92
C PRO A 97 13.40 -4.65 2.15
N ALA A 98 13.97 -4.60 0.94
CA ALA A 98 14.47 -3.36 0.35
C ALA A 98 13.45 -2.54 -0.46
N SER A 99 12.29 -3.12 -0.80
CA SER A 99 11.33 -2.53 -1.76
C SER A 99 10.09 -1.91 -1.13
N GLY A 100 9.83 -2.14 0.16
CA GLY A 100 8.64 -1.62 0.86
C GLY A 100 8.85 -0.27 1.56
N VAL A 101 8.06 -0.07 2.62
CA VAL A 101 8.10 1.10 3.50
C VAL A 101 9.51 1.43 4.00
N ARG A 102 9.84 2.73 4.09
CA ARG A 102 11.16 3.23 4.50
C ARG A 102 11.30 3.41 6.00
N GLY A 103 10.20 3.69 6.69
CA GLY A 103 10.21 3.78 8.14
C GLY A 103 8.84 3.82 8.79
N ALA A 104 8.83 3.68 10.12
CA ALA A 104 7.63 3.69 10.94
C ALA A 104 7.75 4.73 12.06
N VAL A 105 6.70 5.53 12.22
CA VAL A 105 6.63 6.60 13.21
C VAL A 105 5.45 6.34 14.15
N ILE A 106 5.75 6.16 15.43
CA ILE A 106 4.82 5.65 16.45
C ILE A 106 4.80 6.60 17.67
N ALA A 107 3.62 6.81 18.26
CA ALA A 107 3.51 7.72 19.40
C ALA A 107 4.05 7.11 20.69
N SER A 108 3.60 5.90 21.05
CA SER A 108 3.94 5.26 22.32
C SER A 108 5.10 4.30 22.18
N ALA A 109 5.78 4.01 23.30
CA ALA A 109 6.72 2.91 23.38
C ALA A 109 6.02 1.58 23.03
N VAL A 110 6.70 0.73 22.28
CA VAL A 110 6.18 -0.59 21.91
C VAL A 110 6.23 -1.53 23.12
N THR A 111 5.12 -2.21 23.38
CA THR A 111 4.98 -3.15 24.48
C THR A 111 5.24 -4.58 24.03
N ASN A 112 5.43 -5.50 24.99
CA ASN A 112 5.35 -6.93 24.68
C ASN A 112 3.99 -7.26 24.03
N PRO A 113 3.97 -8.10 22.97
CA PRO A 113 2.76 -8.43 22.26
C PRO A 113 1.86 -9.38 23.06
N SER A 114 0.55 -9.27 22.87
CA SER A 114 -0.45 -10.15 23.49
C SER A 114 -1.50 -10.58 22.46
N SER A 115 -1.14 -11.54 21.62
CA SER A 115 -2.02 -12.16 20.64
C SER A 115 -1.65 -13.63 20.44
N TRP A 116 -2.64 -14.50 20.28
CA TRP A 116 -2.42 -15.92 20.00
C TRP A 116 -1.74 -16.16 18.64
N ARG A 117 -1.80 -15.18 17.72
CA ARG A 117 -1.12 -15.23 16.41
C ARG A 117 0.31 -14.70 16.45
N SER A 118 0.73 -14.03 17.54
CA SER A 118 2.05 -13.39 17.61
C SER A 118 3.17 -14.42 17.58
N SER A 119 4.03 -14.36 16.56
CA SER A 119 5.25 -15.17 16.50
C SER A 119 6.52 -14.36 16.78
N SER A 120 6.47 -13.03 16.72
CA SER A 120 7.63 -12.16 16.94
C SER A 120 7.24 -10.80 17.53
N HIS A 121 8.19 -10.18 18.24
CA HIS A 121 8.07 -8.79 18.71
C HIS A 121 8.30 -7.83 17.55
N LEU A 122 7.55 -6.71 17.51
CA LEU A 122 7.61 -5.74 16.41
C LEU A 122 9.03 -5.20 16.16
N ASP A 123 9.77 -4.82 17.21
CA ASP A 123 11.17 -4.37 17.09
C ASP A 123 12.08 -5.38 16.35
N ALA A 124 12.01 -6.66 16.73
CA ALA A 124 12.80 -7.71 16.10
C ALA A 124 12.40 -7.91 14.64
N TRP A 125 11.09 -7.82 14.35
CA TRP A 125 10.57 -7.94 12.99
C TRP A 125 10.99 -6.77 12.09
N LEU A 126 10.96 -5.53 12.61
CA LEU A 126 11.44 -4.34 11.90
C LEU A 126 12.95 -4.44 11.59
N LYS A 127 13.76 -4.90 12.55
CA LYS A 127 15.20 -5.17 12.35
C LYS A 127 15.44 -6.20 11.25
N ALA A 128 14.72 -7.32 11.29
CA ALA A 128 14.83 -8.37 10.28
C ALA A 128 14.44 -7.88 8.87
N ARG A 129 13.65 -6.79 8.79
CA ARG A 129 13.22 -6.15 7.55
C ARG A 129 13.96 -4.86 7.21
N GLY A 130 15.00 -4.49 7.95
CA GLY A 130 15.75 -3.27 7.68
C GLY A 130 14.90 -1.99 7.79
N ILE A 131 13.76 -2.02 8.47
CA ILE A 131 12.87 -0.85 8.63
C ILE A 131 13.32 -0.05 9.84
N VAL A 132 13.65 1.22 9.61
CA VAL A 132 14.01 2.17 10.68
C VAL A 132 12.72 2.71 11.30
N GLY A 133 12.65 2.80 12.62
CA GLY A 133 11.50 3.35 13.31
C GLY A 133 11.85 4.29 14.45
N ILE A 134 10.88 5.14 14.79
CA ILE A 134 10.94 6.10 15.89
C ILE A 134 9.66 6.01 16.71
N THR A 135 9.82 6.00 18.03
CA THR A 135 8.72 6.03 19.01
C THR A 135 8.83 7.28 19.89
N GLY A 136 7.76 7.63 20.61
CA GLY A 136 7.80 8.72 21.60
C GLY A 136 7.60 10.11 21.02
N ILE A 137 7.15 10.23 19.76
CA ILE A 137 6.87 11.52 19.14
C ILE A 137 5.37 11.87 19.18
N ASP A 138 5.04 13.16 19.12
CA ASP A 138 3.65 13.60 18.96
C ASP A 138 3.16 13.35 17.52
N THR A 139 2.66 12.14 17.26
CA THR A 139 2.12 11.78 15.93
C THR A 139 0.86 12.56 15.58
N ARG A 140 0.14 13.13 16.56
CA ARG A 140 -1.00 14.00 16.30
C ARG A 140 -0.55 15.35 15.73
N ALA A 141 0.49 15.95 16.30
CA ALA A 141 1.09 17.18 15.76
C ALA A 141 1.64 16.95 14.35
N LEU A 142 2.34 15.84 14.12
CA LEU A 142 2.84 15.47 12.79
C LEU A 142 1.70 15.24 11.79
N THR A 143 0.62 14.57 12.21
CA THR A 143 -0.58 14.38 11.36
C THR A 143 -1.24 15.71 10.99
N ALA A 144 -1.36 16.64 11.95
CA ALA A 144 -1.89 17.97 11.68
C ALA A 144 -1.01 18.77 10.71
N LEU A 145 0.32 18.67 10.87
CA LEU A 145 1.28 19.28 9.94
C LEU A 145 1.13 18.73 8.52
N ILE A 146 1.00 17.40 8.36
CA ILE A 146 0.80 16.78 7.03
C ILE A 146 -0.54 17.20 6.42
N ARG A 147 -1.62 17.25 7.21
CA ARG A 147 -2.94 17.71 6.75
C ARG A 147 -2.88 19.15 6.23
N ASP A 148 -2.19 20.04 6.96
CA ASP A 148 -2.23 21.48 6.72
C ASP A 148 -1.18 21.94 5.68
N HIS A 149 -0.07 21.20 5.53
CA HIS A 149 1.07 21.56 4.67
C HIS A 149 1.43 20.53 3.61
N GLY A 150 0.72 19.40 3.58
CA GLY A 150 1.01 18.26 2.71
C GLY A 150 2.13 17.36 3.24
N MET A 151 2.40 16.28 2.52
CA MET A 151 3.37 15.25 2.93
C MET A 151 4.82 15.74 2.76
N PRO A 152 5.59 15.95 3.84
CA PRO A 152 6.97 16.42 3.73
C PRO A 152 7.93 15.26 3.45
N ASN A 153 9.00 15.53 2.70
CA ASN A 153 10.16 14.64 2.68
C ASN A 153 10.88 14.67 4.03
N ALA A 154 11.44 13.53 4.43
CA ALA A 154 12.19 13.41 5.67
C ALA A 154 13.29 12.33 5.62
N VAL A 155 14.21 12.45 6.57
CA VAL A 155 15.15 11.41 6.93
C VAL A 155 14.78 10.89 8.32
N ILE A 156 14.52 9.60 8.44
CA ILE A 156 14.39 8.92 9.74
C ILE A 156 15.73 8.26 10.07
N ALA A 157 16.23 8.46 11.28
CA ALA A 157 17.50 7.91 11.76
C ALA A 157 17.36 7.26 13.13
N ASN A 158 18.04 6.15 13.34
CA ASN A 158 18.11 5.40 14.59
C ASN A 158 19.58 5.04 14.90
N ASP A 159 20.08 5.52 16.04
CA ASP A 159 21.39 5.17 16.60
C ASP A 159 21.19 4.86 18.09
N PRO A 160 21.39 3.60 18.54
CA PRO A 160 21.21 3.18 19.92
C PRO A 160 22.03 3.97 20.95
N GLU A 161 23.11 4.62 20.54
CA GLU A 161 23.95 5.45 21.39
C GLU A 161 23.65 6.96 21.25
N GLY A 162 22.63 7.34 20.48
CA GLY A 162 22.17 8.73 20.34
C GLY A 162 23.14 9.65 19.60
N ARG A 163 24.04 9.10 18.76
CA ARG A 163 25.03 9.87 18.02
C ARG A 163 24.51 10.26 16.64
N PHE A 164 24.15 11.53 16.48
CA PHE A 164 23.64 12.05 15.20
C PHE A 164 24.41 13.26 14.70
N ASP A 165 24.82 13.24 13.43
CA ASP A 165 25.20 14.46 12.71
C ASP A 165 23.93 15.15 12.20
N ARG A 166 23.37 16.03 13.03
CA ARG A 166 22.10 16.70 12.75
C ARG A 166 22.15 17.60 11.53
N GLU A 167 23.28 18.25 11.28
CA GLU A 167 23.42 19.17 10.14
C GLU A 167 23.53 18.38 8.84
N ALA A 168 24.24 17.25 8.83
CA ALA A 168 24.22 16.33 7.69
C ALA A 168 22.83 15.76 7.41
N LEU A 169 22.07 15.38 8.46
CA LEU A 169 20.70 14.87 8.30
C LEU A 169 19.74 15.92 7.74
N LYS A 170 19.83 17.18 8.20
CA LYS A 170 19.04 18.29 7.65
C LYS A 170 19.38 18.57 6.18
N ALA A 171 20.67 18.60 5.84
CA ALA A 171 21.12 18.79 4.47
C ALA A 171 20.62 17.65 3.56
N ARG A 172 20.65 16.40 4.06
CA ARG A 172 20.10 15.23 3.35
C ARG A 172 18.59 15.36 3.15
N ALA A 173 17.83 15.71 4.18
CA ALA A 173 16.37 15.86 4.11
C ALA A 173 15.95 16.95 3.10
N ALA A 174 16.64 18.10 3.11
CA ALA A 174 16.37 19.21 2.20
C ALA A 174 16.72 18.91 0.73
N ALA A 175 17.59 17.94 0.48
CA ALA A 175 18.02 17.55 -0.87
C ALA A 175 17.15 16.44 -1.50
N LEU A 176 16.17 15.89 -0.77
CA LEU A 176 15.31 14.82 -1.27
C LEU A 176 14.37 15.33 -2.38
N ALA A 177 14.35 14.59 -3.50
CA ALA A 177 13.42 14.86 -4.60
C ALA A 177 11.96 14.62 -4.17
N PRO A 178 11.00 15.38 -4.71
CA PRO A 178 9.57 15.14 -4.46
C PRO A 178 9.15 13.76 -5.01
N MET A 179 8.06 13.21 -4.47
CA MET A 179 7.47 11.95 -4.96
C MET A 179 6.90 12.09 -6.38
N GLU A 180 6.42 13.28 -6.74
CA GLU A 180 5.93 13.59 -8.07
C GLU A 180 7.04 13.39 -9.11
N GLY A 181 6.74 12.62 -10.16
CA GLY A 181 7.69 12.23 -11.20
C GLY A 181 8.59 11.04 -10.87
N LEU A 182 8.43 10.38 -9.71
CA LEU A 182 9.19 9.16 -9.38
C LEU A 182 8.41 7.88 -9.73
N ASP A 183 9.00 7.05 -10.59
CA ASP A 183 8.52 5.68 -10.80
C ASP A 183 9.08 4.76 -9.71
N LEU A 184 8.20 4.29 -8.82
CA LEU A 184 8.55 3.42 -7.70
C LEU A 184 8.11 1.98 -7.92
N VAL A 185 7.55 1.65 -9.08
CA VAL A 185 7.15 0.29 -9.45
C VAL A 185 8.34 -0.65 -9.69
N PRO A 186 9.45 -0.24 -10.36
CA PRO A 186 10.57 -1.14 -10.67
C PRO A 186 11.14 -1.92 -9.48
N PRO A 187 11.29 -1.35 -8.26
CA PRO A 187 11.77 -2.11 -7.12
C PRO A 187 10.74 -3.08 -6.51
N VAL A 188 9.44 -2.93 -6.79
CA VAL A 188 8.35 -3.74 -6.16
C VAL A 188 7.67 -4.73 -7.10
N THR A 189 7.80 -4.56 -8.41
CA THR A 189 7.22 -5.48 -9.40
C THR A 189 7.93 -6.83 -9.39
N SER A 190 7.18 -7.90 -9.66
CA SER A 190 7.70 -9.25 -9.89
C SER A 190 8.77 -9.27 -10.99
N ARG A 191 9.79 -10.10 -10.77
CA ARG A 191 10.89 -10.28 -11.72
C ARG A 191 10.56 -11.25 -12.85
N GLU A 192 9.64 -12.17 -12.59
CA GLU A 192 9.30 -13.30 -13.46
C GLU A 192 7.79 -13.54 -13.40
N THR A 193 7.24 -14.07 -14.48
CA THR A 193 5.86 -14.55 -14.50
C THR A 193 5.68 -15.72 -13.53
N SER A 194 4.59 -15.72 -12.76
CA SER A 194 4.28 -16.81 -11.82
C SER A 194 2.78 -17.03 -11.69
N ASP A 195 2.37 -18.25 -11.38
CA ASP A 195 0.98 -18.56 -11.09
C ASP A 195 0.68 -18.39 -9.60
N TRP A 196 -0.56 -17.97 -9.29
CA TRP A 196 -1.04 -17.83 -7.92
C TRP A 196 -2.22 -18.75 -7.63
N SER A 197 -2.10 -19.52 -6.55
CA SER A 197 -3.12 -20.51 -6.14
C SER A 197 -3.65 -20.33 -4.71
N GLN A 198 -3.03 -19.48 -3.87
CA GLN A 198 -3.43 -19.29 -2.48
C GLN A 198 -4.77 -18.52 -2.40
N THR A 199 -5.72 -18.96 -1.58
CA THR A 199 -7.00 -18.26 -1.38
C THR A 199 -7.04 -17.56 -0.02
N THR A 200 -8.21 -17.04 0.38
CA THR A 200 -8.32 -16.21 1.60
C THR A 200 -8.03 -16.98 2.90
N TRP A 201 -7.64 -16.24 3.94
CA TRP A 201 -7.34 -16.80 5.26
C TRP A 201 -8.60 -17.01 6.10
N ALA A 202 -8.68 -18.14 6.81
CA ALA A 202 -9.70 -18.40 7.81
C ALA A 202 -9.10 -18.86 9.14
N VAL A 203 -9.67 -18.40 10.25
CA VAL A 203 -9.18 -18.63 11.63
C VAL A 203 -8.87 -20.09 11.94
N LYS A 204 -9.64 -21.03 11.39
CA LYS A 204 -9.51 -22.46 11.70
C LYS A 204 -8.52 -23.21 10.80
N SER A 205 -8.25 -22.70 9.60
CA SER A 205 -7.57 -23.45 8.54
C SER A 205 -6.39 -22.72 7.92
N GLY A 206 -6.15 -21.46 8.30
CA GLY A 206 -5.16 -20.62 7.65
C GLY A 206 -5.59 -20.26 6.22
N TYR A 207 -4.60 -20.04 5.37
CA TYR A 207 -4.80 -19.80 3.93
C TYR A 207 -5.25 -21.07 3.20
N GLY A 208 -6.26 -20.93 2.35
CA GLY A 208 -6.65 -21.99 1.41
C GLY A 208 -5.75 -22.05 0.17
N SER A 209 -6.02 -23.02 -0.70
CA SER A 209 -5.35 -23.17 -1.99
C SER A 209 -6.35 -23.74 -3.01
N ARG A 210 -6.29 -23.24 -4.24
CA ARG A 210 -7.10 -23.65 -5.39
C ARG A 210 -6.24 -24.48 -6.36
N GLN A 211 -6.85 -25.48 -7.00
CA GLN A 211 -6.27 -26.14 -8.16
C GLN A 211 -6.39 -25.26 -9.40
N ILE A 212 -5.27 -25.04 -10.10
CA ILE A 212 -5.21 -24.24 -11.33
C ILE A 212 -5.72 -25.09 -12.50
N GLY A 213 -6.50 -24.48 -13.41
CA GLY A 213 -6.92 -25.06 -14.69
C GLY A 213 -8.43 -25.21 -14.86
N GLU A 214 -9.22 -24.85 -13.85
CA GLU A 214 -10.69 -24.94 -13.85
C GLU A 214 -11.38 -23.57 -13.77
N GLY A 215 -10.60 -22.48 -13.72
CA GLY A 215 -11.08 -21.12 -13.52
C GLY A 215 -11.06 -20.25 -14.79
N LEU A 216 -11.53 -19.01 -14.63
CA LEU A 216 -11.31 -17.95 -15.62
C LEU A 216 -9.86 -17.50 -15.55
N LYS A 217 -9.19 -17.37 -16.70
CA LYS A 217 -7.79 -16.96 -16.78
C LYS A 217 -7.66 -15.46 -16.57
N VAL A 218 -7.02 -15.08 -15.47
CA VAL A 218 -6.73 -13.68 -15.16
C VAL A 218 -5.23 -13.43 -15.24
N VAL A 219 -4.82 -12.51 -16.09
CA VAL A 219 -3.45 -11.99 -16.06
C VAL A 219 -3.42 -10.75 -15.18
N ALA A 220 -2.73 -10.83 -14.04
CA ALA A 220 -2.53 -9.71 -13.12
C ALA A 220 -1.19 -9.03 -13.41
N ILE A 221 -1.23 -7.78 -13.89
CA ILE A 221 -0.02 -6.97 -14.06
C ILE A 221 0.38 -6.43 -12.69
N ASP A 222 1.59 -6.80 -12.28
CA ASP A 222 2.13 -6.48 -10.97
C ASP A 222 2.86 -5.14 -10.97
N TYR A 223 2.17 -4.10 -10.51
CA TYR A 223 2.76 -2.79 -10.23
C TYR A 223 3.22 -2.63 -8.76
N GLY A 224 3.28 -3.72 -7.99
CA GLY A 224 3.39 -3.69 -6.53
C GLY A 224 2.16 -4.33 -5.86
N VAL A 225 1.71 -5.47 -6.41
CA VAL A 225 0.45 -6.11 -6.03
C VAL A 225 0.46 -6.61 -4.59
N LYS A 226 -0.64 -6.34 -3.89
CA LYS A 226 -0.93 -6.95 -2.59
C LYS A 226 -1.41 -8.39 -2.74
N ARG A 227 -0.89 -9.29 -1.92
CA ARG A 227 -1.26 -10.71 -1.90
C ARG A 227 -2.77 -10.91 -1.74
N ASN A 228 -3.44 -10.08 -0.93
CA ASN A 228 -4.87 -10.29 -0.71
C ASN A 228 -5.75 -10.03 -1.95
N ILE A 229 -5.28 -9.21 -2.90
CA ILE A 229 -5.93 -9.09 -4.22
C ILE A 229 -5.92 -10.44 -4.93
N LEU A 230 -4.74 -11.07 -5.00
CA LEU A 230 -4.57 -12.36 -5.68
C LEU A 230 -5.35 -13.47 -4.97
N ARG A 231 -5.40 -13.44 -3.64
CA ARG A 231 -6.21 -14.37 -2.83
C ARG A 231 -7.70 -14.26 -3.14
N LEU A 232 -8.22 -13.03 -3.27
CA LEU A 232 -9.63 -12.81 -3.58
C LEU A 232 -9.98 -13.17 -5.03
N LEU A 233 -9.09 -12.93 -5.99
CA LEU A 233 -9.26 -13.41 -7.36
C LEU A 233 -9.30 -14.95 -7.41
N ALA A 234 -8.40 -15.62 -6.70
CA ALA A 234 -8.38 -17.08 -6.61
C ALA A 234 -9.62 -17.65 -5.90
N GLU A 235 -10.07 -17.01 -4.82
CA GLU A 235 -11.32 -17.34 -4.11
C GLU A 235 -12.55 -17.19 -5.02
N ALA A 236 -12.58 -16.13 -5.85
CA ALA A 236 -13.63 -15.89 -6.83
C ALA A 236 -13.61 -16.89 -8.02
N GLY A 237 -12.64 -17.80 -8.05
CA GLY A 237 -12.54 -18.86 -9.04
C GLY A 237 -11.69 -18.54 -10.27
N CYS A 238 -10.78 -17.56 -10.16
CA CYS A 238 -9.85 -17.23 -11.22
C CYS A 238 -8.57 -18.06 -11.14
N ASP A 239 -8.04 -18.44 -12.29
CA ASP A 239 -6.68 -18.94 -12.45
C ASP A 239 -5.78 -17.75 -12.74
N VAL A 240 -5.01 -17.31 -11.74
CA VAL A 240 -4.29 -16.04 -11.77
C VAL A 240 -2.84 -16.27 -12.16
N THR A 241 -2.41 -15.61 -13.24
CA THR A 241 -1.01 -15.51 -13.65
C THR A 241 -0.54 -14.08 -13.41
N VAL A 242 0.44 -13.91 -12.54
CA VAL A 242 1.07 -12.63 -12.22
C VAL A 242 2.21 -12.38 -13.20
N VAL A 243 2.25 -11.17 -13.79
CA VAL A 243 3.27 -10.77 -14.76
C VAL A 243 3.97 -9.46 -14.35
N PRO A 244 5.25 -9.27 -14.69
CA PRO A 244 5.97 -8.03 -14.42
C PRO A 244 5.28 -6.79 -15.03
N ALA A 245 5.51 -5.63 -14.42
CA ALA A 245 4.93 -4.34 -14.84
C ALA A 245 5.22 -3.94 -16.29
N THR A 246 6.31 -4.45 -16.86
CA THR A 246 6.80 -4.15 -18.23
C THR A 246 6.37 -5.18 -19.27
N THR A 247 5.50 -6.13 -18.91
CA THR A 247 5.01 -7.16 -19.84
C THR A 247 4.18 -6.53 -20.95
N SER A 248 4.50 -6.84 -22.21
CA SER A 248 3.82 -6.24 -23.37
C SER A 248 2.41 -6.79 -23.56
N ALA A 249 1.52 -5.99 -24.18
CA ALA A 249 0.17 -6.40 -24.52
C ALA A 249 0.15 -7.67 -25.39
N ALA A 250 1.04 -7.76 -26.38
CA ALA A 250 1.17 -8.97 -27.20
C ALA A 250 1.50 -10.24 -26.39
N ALA A 251 2.38 -10.13 -25.38
CA ALA A 251 2.71 -11.25 -24.51
C ALA A 251 1.53 -11.64 -23.61
N ILE A 252 0.81 -10.66 -23.06
CA ILE A 252 -0.41 -10.87 -22.28
C ILE A 252 -1.48 -11.56 -23.14
N MET A 253 -1.74 -11.07 -24.34
CA MET A 253 -2.73 -11.64 -25.26
C MET A 253 -2.38 -13.07 -25.70
N ALA A 254 -1.08 -13.40 -25.82
CA ALA A 254 -0.64 -14.76 -26.13
C ALA A 254 -1.04 -15.78 -25.04
N MET A 255 -1.26 -15.32 -23.80
CA MET A 255 -1.76 -16.15 -22.69
C MET A 255 -3.27 -16.45 -22.80
N LYS A 256 -3.98 -15.75 -23.71
CA LYS A 256 -5.43 -15.84 -23.93
C LYS A 256 -6.22 -15.63 -22.62
N PRO A 257 -6.06 -14.47 -21.97
CA PRO A 257 -6.78 -14.17 -20.73
C PRO A 257 -8.27 -14.02 -20.99
N ASP A 258 -9.08 -14.46 -20.04
CA ASP A 258 -10.50 -14.10 -19.95
C ASP A 258 -10.66 -12.68 -19.38
N GLY A 259 -9.67 -12.20 -18.62
CA GLY A 259 -9.57 -10.82 -18.18
C GLY A 259 -8.17 -10.41 -17.73
N VAL A 260 -7.92 -9.11 -17.69
CA VAL A 260 -6.69 -8.51 -17.19
C VAL A 260 -6.98 -7.71 -15.93
N PHE A 261 -6.12 -7.88 -14.93
CA PHE A 261 -6.19 -7.14 -13.69
C PHE A 261 -4.99 -6.20 -13.56
N LEU A 262 -5.25 -4.93 -13.23
CA LEU A 262 -4.23 -3.89 -13.02
C LEU A 262 -4.08 -3.64 -11.51
N SER A 263 -2.96 -4.02 -10.93
CA SER A 263 -2.78 -3.96 -9.47
C SER A 263 -2.60 -2.54 -8.91
N ASN A 264 -2.62 -2.46 -7.58
CA ASN A 264 -2.07 -1.33 -6.85
C ASN A 264 -0.54 -1.22 -7.04
N GLY A 265 0.02 -0.11 -6.58
CA GLY A 265 1.46 0.13 -6.58
C GLY A 265 1.83 1.51 -6.05
N PRO A 266 3.13 1.79 -5.86
CA PRO A 266 3.64 3.04 -5.33
C PRO A 266 3.94 4.08 -6.43
N GLY A 267 4.25 5.29 -6.00
CA GLY A 267 4.83 6.34 -6.86
C GLY A 267 3.81 7.12 -7.68
N ASP A 268 4.32 7.84 -8.67
CA ASP A 268 3.52 8.68 -9.55
C ASP A 268 2.97 7.87 -10.74
N PRO A 269 1.63 7.79 -10.91
CA PRO A 269 1.03 7.09 -12.04
C PRO A 269 1.47 7.63 -13.41
N ALA A 270 1.84 8.92 -13.52
CA ALA A 270 2.32 9.49 -14.78
C ALA A 270 3.68 8.91 -15.18
N ALA A 271 4.58 8.66 -14.21
CA ALA A 271 5.90 8.10 -14.44
C ALA A 271 5.80 6.60 -14.81
N THR A 272 5.06 5.82 -14.03
CA THR A 272 4.74 4.41 -14.38
C THR A 272 3.99 4.31 -15.71
N GLY A 273 3.19 5.33 -16.03
CA GLY A 273 2.41 5.43 -17.25
C GLY A 273 3.24 5.38 -18.53
N GLU A 274 4.52 5.77 -18.51
CA GLU A 274 5.39 5.77 -19.71
C GLU A 274 5.41 4.42 -20.44
N TYR A 275 5.39 3.31 -19.70
CA TYR A 275 5.35 1.96 -20.25
C TYR A 275 4.01 1.25 -20.04
N ALA A 276 3.28 1.56 -18.97
CA ALA A 276 2.02 0.88 -18.66
C ALA A 276 0.84 1.37 -19.52
N VAL A 277 0.74 2.66 -19.79
CA VAL A 277 -0.40 3.25 -20.54
C VAL A 277 -0.53 2.69 -21.96
N PRO A 278 0.55 2.57 -22.76
CA PRO A 278 0.45 1.96 -24.09
C PRO A 278 -0.11 0.54 -24.05
N VAL A 279 0.33 -0.27 -23.08
CA VAL A 279 -0.13 -1.66 -22.90
C VAL A 279 -1.62 -1.68 -22.51
N ILE A 280 -2.03 -0.88 -21.53
CA ILE A 280 -3.41 -0.82 -21.08
C ILE A 280 -4.34 -0.36 -22.20
N ARG A 281 -3.91 0.63 -22.99
CA ARG A 281 -4.70 1.12 -24.13
C ARG A 281 -4.96 0.02 -25.17
N GLU A 282 -3.94 -0.76 -25.52
CA GLU A 282 -4.08 -1.87 -26.45
C GLU A 282 -5.05 -2.94 -25.93
N LEU A 283 -4.95 -3.31 -24.65
CA LEU A 283 -5.86 -4.28 -24.01
C LEU A 283 -7.31 -3.77 -23.98
N LEU A 284 -7.51 -2.48 -23.72
CA LEU A 284 -8.81 -1.83 -23.73
C LEU A 284 -9.41 -1.78 -25.15
N ASP A 285 -8.61 -1.47 -26.17
CA ASP A 285 -9.05 -1.41 -27.56
C ASP A 285 -9.39 -2.80 -28.13
N GLU A 286 -8.68 -3.84 -27.70
CA GLU A 286 -9.03 -5.26 -27.96
C GLU A 286 -10.23 -5.76 -27.12
N LYS A 287 -10.80 -4.88 -26.28
CA LYS A 287 -11.97 -5.17 -25.42
C LYS A 287 -11.76 -6.34 -24.47
N VAL A 288 -10.53 -6.51 -23.97
CA VAL A 288 -10.25 -7.47 -22.91
C VAL A 288 -10.92 -7.00 -21.62
N PRO A 289 -11.72 -7.83 -20.93
CA PRO A 289 -12.30 -7.49 -19.64
C PRO A 289 -11.22 -7.01 -18.67
N THR A 290 -11.30 -5.78 -18.19
CA THR A 290 -10.23 -5.15 -17.41
C THR A 290 -10.73 -4.60 -16.07
N PHE A 291 -10.04 -4.93 -14.98
CA PHE A 291 -10.30 -4.38 -13.65
C PHE A 291 -9.04 -3.75 -13.05
N GLY A 292 -9.11 -2.47 -12.63
CA GLY A 292 -7.99 -1.78 -11.99
C GLY A 292 -8.25 -1.35 -10.55
N ILE A 293 -7.24 -1.48 -9.69
CA ILE A 293 -7.27 -1.06 -8.28
C ILE A 293 -6.16 -0.04 -8.00
N CYS A 294 -6.48 1.06 -7.31
CA CYS A 294 -5.53 2.08 -6.86
C CYS A 294 -4.66 2.63 -8.01
N LEU A 295 -3.38 2.26 -8.10
CA LEU A 295 -2.52 2.63 -9.24
C LEU A 295 -3.10 2.12 -10.57
N GLY A 296 -3.64 0.92 -10.62
CA GLY A 296 -4.32 0.38 -11.81
C GLY A 296 -5.55 1.20 -12.24
N HIS A 297 -6.25 1.82 -11.29
CA HIS A 297 -7.33 2.77 -11.59
C HIS A 297 -6.80 4.07 -12.22
N GLN A 298 -5.70 4.60 -11.68
CA GLN A 298 -5.05 5.81 -12.19
C GLN A 298 -4.46 5.59 -13.59
N LEU A 299 -3.77 4.47 -13.80
CA LEU A 299 -3.22 4.08 -15.10
C LEU A 299 -4.32 3.85 -16.15
N MET A 300 -5.46 3.28 -15.76
CA MET A 300 -6.63 3.21 -16.64
C MET A 300 -7.14 4.61 -17.01
N GLY A 301 -7.25 5.52 -16.04
CA GLY A 301 -7.62 6.92 -16.30
C GLY A 301 -6.68 7.62 -17.29
N LEU A 302 -5.36 7.42 -17.14
CA LEU A 302 -4.34 7.95 -18.07
C LEU A 302 -4.43 7.28 -19.45
N ALA A 303 -4.70 5.97 -19.52
CA ALA A 303 -4.84 5.26 -20.79
C ALA A 303 -6.01 5.79 -21.65
N LEU A 304 -7.06 6.27 -20.98
CA LEU A 304 -8.24 6.91 -21.57
C LEU A 304 -8.00 8.38 -21.98
N GLY A 305 -6.80 8.91 -21.76
CA GLY A 305 -6.45 10.30 -22.07
C GLY A 305 -6.79 11.31 -20.95
N GLY A 306 -7.18 10.83 -19.77
CA GLY A 306 -7.38 11.67 -18.60
C GLY A 306 -6.07 12.13 -17.96
N ARG A 307 -6.20 12.79 -16.81
CA ARG A 307 -5.09 13.31 -16.00
C ARG A 307 -5.20 12.83 -14.57
N THR A 308 -4.05 12.70 -13.91
CA THR A 308 -3.92 12.48 -12.47
C THR A 308 -3.41 13.74 -11.79
N VAL A 309 -3.77 13.92 -10.52
CA VAL A 309 -3.33 15.05 -9.69
C VAL A 309 -2.77 14.54 -8.36
N LYS A 310 -1.66 15.11 -7.90
CA LYS A 310 -1.14 14.86 -6.54
C LYS A 310 -2.08 15.52 -5.53
N MET A 311 -2.48 14.76 -4.52
CA MET A 311 -3.31 15.21 -3.42
C MET A 311 -2.43 15.81 -2.31
N ALA A 312 -2.93 16.83 -1.61
CA ALA A 312 -2.17 17.48 -0.55
C ALA A 312 -1.77 16.47 0.57
N GLN A 313 -2.75 15.74 1.11
CA GLN A 313 -2.55 14.76 2.19
C GLN A 313 -2.76 13.29 1.75
N GLY A 314 -3.31 13.08 0.55
CA GLY A 314 -3.76 11.76 0.09
C GLY A 314 -4.87 11.16 0.96
N HIS A 315 -5.17 9.89 0.73
CA HIS A 315 -6.06 9.09 1.57
C HIS A 315 -5.34 7.84 2.06
N HIS A 316 -5.24 7.72 3.38
CA HIS A 316 -4.47 6.68 4.05
C HIS A 316 -5.21 6.25 5.33
N GLY A 317 -5.96 5.16 5.27
CA GLY A 317 -6.83 4.78 6.39
C GLY A 317 -7.81 3.66 6.05
N ALA A 318 -8.53 3.21 7.06
CA ALA A 318 -9.47 2.08 6.97
C ALA A 318 -10.90 2.47 7.40
N ASN A 319 -11.24 3.75 7.28
CA ASN A 319 -12.52 4.33 7.70
C ASN A 319 -13.13 5.28 6.66
N HIS A 320 -12.69 5.21 5.41
CA HIS A 320 -13.02 6.20 4.39
C HIS A 320 -14.40 5.89 3.79
N PRO A 321 -15.38 6.80 3.84
CA PRO A 321 -16.69 6.55 3.26
C PRO A 321 -16.68 6.84 1.75
N VAL A 322 -17.07 5.85 0.95
CA VAL A 322 -17.21 5.95 -0.51
C VAL A 322 -18.65 5.64 -0.90
N LYS A 323 -19.24 6.46 -1.77
CA LYS A 323 -20.59 6.23 -2.31
C LYS A 323 -20.51 5.62 -3.69
N ASP A 324 -21.12 4.45 -3.87
CA ASP A 324 -21.43 3.87 -5.18
C ASP A 324 -22.65 4.59 -5.77
N LYS A 325 -22.44 5.38 -6.82
CA LYS A 325 -23.48 6.13 -7.55
C LYS A 325 -24.43 5.21 -8.32
N THR A 326 -24.00 3.98 -8.62
CA THR A 326 -24.81 3.01 -9.38
C THR A 326 -25.89 2.37 -8.53
N THR A 327 -25.64 2.21 -7.23
CA THR A 327 -26.58 1.58 -6.27
C THR A 327 -27.08 2.52 -5.18
N GLY A 328 -26.43 3.68 -5.00
CA GLY A 328 -26.69 4.62 -3.92
C GLY A 328 -26.10 4.18 -2.56
N LYS A 329 -25.44 3.03 -2.48
CA LYS A 329 -24.84 2.50 -1.25
C LYS A 329 -23.61 3.29 -0.83
N VAL A 330 -23.35 3.30 0.47
CA VAL A 330 -22.11 3.83 1.06
C VAL A 330 -21.34 2.66 1.66
N GLU A 331 -20.06 2.61 1.36
CA GLU A 331 -19.10 1.63 1.82
C GLU A 331 -18.05 2.31 2.68
N ILE A 332 -17.58 1.62 3.72
CA ILE A 332 -16.38 2.03 4.43
C ILE A 332 -15.22 1.24 3.83
N VAL A 333 -14.23 1.94 3.30
CA VAL A 333 -13.17 1.34 2.51
C VAL A 333 -11.77 1.59 3.09
N SER A 334 -10.83 0.77 2.66
CA SER A 334 -9.41 0.98 2.89
C SER A 334 -8.81 1.84 1.77
N MET A 335 -8.05 2.86 2.13
CA MET A 335 -7.41 3.81 1.23
C MET A 335 -5.91 3.84 1.47
N ASN A 336 -5.15 3.88 0.38
CA ASN A 336 -3.72 4.15 0.38
C ASN A 336 -3.31 4.77 -0.97
N HIS A 337 -3.49 6.08 -1.12
CA HIS A 337 -3.08 6.78 -2.34
C HIS A 337 -2.78 8.26 -2.11
N GLY A 338 -1.73 8.76 -2.77
CA GLY A 338 -1.35 10.17 -2.80
C GLY A 338 -1.78 10.92 -4.07
N PHE A 339 -2.35 10.22 -5.05
CA PHE A 339 -2.80 10.77 -6.34
C PHE A 339 -4.25 10.41 -6.59
N ALA A 340 -4.95 11.21 -7.39
CA ALA A 340 -6.33 10.94 -7.81
C ALA A 340 -6.53 11.22 -9.30
N VAL A 341 -7.46 10.52 -9.93
CA VAL A 341 -7.90 10.83 -11.31
C VAL A 341 -8.79 12.07 -11.28
N ASP A 342 -8.57 12.98 -12.22
CA ASP A 342 -9.47 14.11 -12.46
C ASP A 342 -10.63 13.68 -13.38
N PRO A 343 -11.86 13.48 -12.86
CA PRO A 343 -12.97 12.98 -13.67
C PRO A 343 -13.38 13.96 -14.78
N ALA A 344 -13.12 15.26 -14.63
CA ALA A 344 -13.43 16.26 -15.65
C ALA A 344 -12.51 16.17 -16.88
N SER A 345 -11.39 15.45 -16.76
CA SER A 345 -10.44 15.24 -17.86
C SER A 345 -10.72 13.98 -18.69
N LEU A 346 -11.66 13.14 -18.25
CA LEU A 346 -11.96 11.87 -18.89
C LEU A 346 -12.93 12.01 -20.07
N PRO A 347 -12.90 11.10 -21.06
CA PRO A 347 -13.88 11.07 -22.13
C PRO A 347 -15.28 10.69 -21.60
N GLU A 348 -16.33 11.05 -22.34
CA GLU A 348 -17.73 10.72 -21.97
C GLU A 348 -18.00 9.22 -21.79
N THR A 349 -17.19 8.36 -22.43
CA THR A 349 -17.31 6.91 -22.31
C THR A 349 -16.79 6.37 -20.97
N ALA A 350 -16.11 7.19 -20.16
CA ALA A 350 -15.64 6.85 -18.83
C ALA A 350 -16.55 7.51 -17.77
N VAL A 351 -17.43 6.70 -17.18
CA VAL A 351 -18.45 7.16 -16.24
C VAL A 351 -17.98 6.96 -14.81
N GLU A 352 -17.99 8.03 -14.01
CA GLU A 352 -17.73 7.96 -12.58
C GLU A 352 -18.79 7.15 -11.83
N THR A 353 -18.34 6.08 -11.18
CA THR A 353 -19.17 5.14 -10.42
C THR A 353 -19.07 5.36 -8.91
N HIS A 354 -17.92 5.77 -8.40
CA HIS A 354 -17.70 5.92 -6.96
C HIS A 354 -17.11 7.30 -6.64
N ILE A 355 -17.56 7.90 -5.54
CA ILE A 355 -17.03 9.18 -5.03
C ILE A 355 -16.71 9.08 -3.55
N SER A 356 -15.63 9.76 -3.15
CA SER A 356 -15.30 9.99 -1.75
C SER A 356 -16.34 10.89 -1.10
N LEU A 357 -16.87 10.50 0.05
CA LEU A 357 -17.76 11.37 0.85
C LEU A 357 -17.00 12.28 1.82
N PHE A 358 -15.66 12.17 1.91
CA PHE A 358 -14.84 13.11 2.66
C PHE A 358 -14.53 14.38 1.88
N ASP A 359 -14.30 14.28 0.57
CA ASP A 359 -13.79 15.40 -0.23
C ASP A 359 -14.34 15.45 -1.67
N GLY A 360 -15.16 14.49 -2.08
CA GLY A 360 -15.75 14.44 -3.42
C GLY A 360 -14.80 13.95 -4.51
N SER A 361 -13.59 13.46 -4.18
CA SER A 361 -12.66 12.92 -5.17
C SER A 361 -13.23 11.69 -5.88
N ASN A 362 -12.79 11.45 -7.12
CA ASN A 362 -13.13 10.23 -7.84
C ASN A 362 -12.62 9.00 -7.07
N CYS A 363 -13.44 7.96 -7.00
CA CYS A 363 -13.09 6.69 -6.37
C CYS A 363 -13.37 5.47 -7.26
N GLY A 364 -13.83 5.68 -8.49
CA GLY A 364 -14.10 4.60 -9.41
C GLY A 364 -14.74 5.03 -10.71
N LEU A 365 -14.50 4.23 -11.75
CA LEU A 365 -14.91 4.45 -13.13
C LEU A 365 -15.45 3.15 -13.73
N THR A 366 -16.36 3.26 -14.70
CA THR A 366 -16.74 2.17 -15.61
C THR A 366 -16.76 2.69 -17.04
N LEU A 367 -16.42 1.84 -18.00
CA LEU A 367 -16.43 2.19 -19.42
C LEU A 367 -17.72 1.71 -20.08
N THR A 368 -18.32 2.59 -20.89
CA THR A 368 -19.56 2.27 -21.62
C THR A 368 -19.31 1.63 -22.98
N ASP A 369 -18.10 1.74 -23.53
CA ASP A 369 -17.71 1.27 -24.86
C ASP A 369 -16.83 0.00 -24.84
N ARG A 370 -16.28 -0.34 -23.67
CA ARG A 370 -15.35 -1.45 -23.44
C ARG A 370 -15.70 -2.14 -22.11
N PRO A 371 -15.44 -3.44 -21.94
CA PRO A 371 -15.69 -4.15 -20.68
C PRO A 371 -14.61 -3.82 -19.65
N ALA A 372 -14.62 -2.63 -19.07
CA ALA A 372 -13.63 -2.26 -18.06
C ALA A 372 -14.20 -1.38 -16.96
N PHE A 373 -13.74 -1.59 -15.74
CA PHE A 373 -14.02 -0.73 -14.60
C PHE A 373 -12.81 -0.66 -13.68
N SER A 374 -12.79 0.31 -12.77
CA SER A 374 -11.72 0.43 -11.78
C SER A 374 -12.19 1.16 -10.53
N VAL A 375 -11.46 0.98 -9.43
CA VAL A 375 -11.69 1.70 -8.17
C VAL A 375 -10.38 2.22 -7.57
N GLN A 376 -10.43 3.38 -6.94
CA GLN A 376 -9.28 4.02 -6.31
C GLN A 376 -8.94 3.41 -4.94
N HIS A 377 -9.96 2.93 -4.22
CA HIS A 377 -9.81 2.28 -2.93
C HIS A 377 -9.33 0.82 -3.08
N HIS A 378 -9.00 0.19 -1.96
CA HIS A 378 -8.51 -1.18 -1.88
C HIS A 378 -9.65 -2.12 -1.46
N PRO A 379 -10.42 -2.71 -2.40
CA PRO A 379 -11.50 -3.63 -2.07
C PRO A 379 -11.02 -4.94 -1.46
N GLU A 380 -9.75 -5.28 -1.62
CA GLU A 380 -9.12 -6.38 -0.88
C GLU A 380 -8.86 -6.06 0.60
N ALA A 381 -8.93 -4.78 0.98
CA ALA A 381 -8.55 -4.29 2.30
C ALA A 381 -7.18 -4.80 2.73
N SER A 382 -7.09 -5.61 3.79
CA SER A 382 -5.82 -6.12 4.34
C SER A 382 -4.77 -4.99 4.55
N PRO A 383 -5.03 -4.07 5.52
CA PRO A 383 -6.13 -4.12 6.48
C PRO A 383 -7.35 -3.29 6.06
N GLY A 384 -8.45 -3.46 6.79
CA GLY A 384 -9.65 -2.63 6.67
C GLY A 384 -10.96 -3.42 6.51
N PRO A 385 -12.08 -2.71 6.26
CA PRO A 385 -13.40 -3.31 6.11
C PRO A 385 -13.54 -4.10 4.81
N ARG A 386 -14.54 -4.99 4.74
CA ARG A 386 -14.75 -5.91 3.60
C ARG A 386 -15.89 -5.50 2.69
N ASP A 387 -16.37 -4.27 2.83
CA ASP A 387 -17.60 -3.77 2.20
C ASP A 387 -17.56 -3.90 0.66
N SER A 388 -16.37 -3.75 0.07
CA SER A 388 -16.17 -3.71 -1.39
C SER A 388 -15.73 -5.04 -2.01
N HIS A 389 -15.73 -6.16 -1.25
CA HIS A 389 -15.32 -7.48 -1.76
C HIS A 389 -16.11 -7.95 -2.99
N TYR A 390 -17.36 -7.48 -3.15
CA TYR A 390 -18.22 -7.82 -4.29
C TYR A 390 -17.63 -7.39 -5.65
N LEU A 391 -16.66 -6.46 -5.67
CA LEU A 391 -16.03 -6.01 -6.91
C LEU A 391 -15.25 -7.14 -7.61
N PHE A 392 -14.74 -8.13 -6.87
CA PHE A 392 -14.12 -9.32 -7.46
C PHE A 392 -15.16 -10.22 -8.16
N GLU A 393 -16.35 -10.37 -7.57
CA GLU A 393 -17.47 -11.08 -8.22
C GLU A 393 -18.00 -10.32 -9.44
N ARG A 394 -18.04 -8.97 -9.38
CA ARG A 394 -18.36 -8.11 -10.52
C ARG A 394 -17.38 -8.31 -11.67
N PHE A 395 -16.09 -8.44 -11.38
CA PHE A 395 -15.09 -8.73 -12.41
C PHE A 395 -15.29 -10.12 -13.05
N VAL A 396 -15.60 -11.15 -12.26
CA VAL A 396 -15.97 -12.48 -12.78
C VAL A 396 -17.20 -12.41 -13.69
N ALA A 397 -18.23 -11.65 -13.30
CA ALA A 397 -19.41 -11.44 -14.12
C ALA A 397 -19.09 -10.71 -15.43
N LEU A 398 -18.21 -9.70 -15.38
CA LEU A 398 -17.74 -8.96 -16.55
C LEU A 398 -17.05 -9.88 -17.55
N MET A 399 -16.10 -10.71 -17.09
CA MET A 399 -15.38 -11.70 -17.92
C MET A 399 -16.35 -12.68 -18.60
N ARG A 400 -17.35 -13.19 -17.87
CA ARG A 400 -18.36 -14.11 -18.44
C ARG A 400 -19.27 -13.45 -19.48
N SER A 401 -19.58 -12.16 -19.30
CA SER A 401 -20.48 -11.45 -20.20
C SER A 401 -19.79 -10.93 -21.46
N GLY A 402 -18.51 -10.54 -21.35
CA GLY A 402 -17.72 -9.89 -22.40
C GLY A 402 -18.29 -8.55 -22.87
N LYS A 403 -19.22 -7.93 -22.13
CA LYS A 403 -19.93 -6.71 -22.54
C LYS A 403 -19.63 -5.56 -21.58
N ALA A 404 -19.60 -4.34 -22.13
CA ALA A 404 -19.51 -3.12 -21.34
C ALA A 404 -20.69 -3.02 -20.36
N GLU A 405 -20.45 -2.46 -19.18
CA GLU A 405 -21.52 -2.18 -18.22
C GLU A 405 -22.44 -1.08 -18.77
N THR A 406 -23.75 -1.29 -18.65
CA THR A 406 -24.71 -0.23 -18.94
C THR A 406 -24.59 0.85 -17.89
N ALA A 407 -24.35 2.09 -18.32
CA ALA A 407 -24.33 3.25 -17.42
C ALA A 407 -25.59 3.28 -16.54
N PRO A 408 -25.49 3.73 -15.28
CA PRO A 408 -26.67 3.91 -14.43
C PRO A 408 -27.65 4.83 -15.14
N THR A 409 -28.90 4.38 -15.28
CA THR A 409 -29.99 5.29 -15.65
C THR A 409 -30.19 6.22 -14.47
N GLY A 410 -29.80 7.48 -14.62
CA GLY A 410 -29.85 8.46 -13.53
C GLY A 410 -31.22 8.49 -12.88
N ALA A 411 -31.28 8.22 -11.58
CA ALA A 411 -32.40 8.68 -10.77
C ALA A 411 -32.25 10.20 -10.68
N ALA A 412 -33.20 10.91 -11.31
CA ALA A 412 -33.34 12.36 -11.29
C ALA A 412 -33.52 12.91 -9.87
#